data_AF-A0A7W1ICF4-F1
#
_entry.id   AF-A0A7W1ICF4-F1
#
_cell.length_a   1.000
_cell.length_b   1.000
_cell.length_c   1.000
_cell.angle_alpha   90.00
_cell.angle_beta   90.00
_cell.angle_gamma   90.00
#
_symmetry.space_group_name_H-M   'P 1'
#
loop_
_entity.id
_entity.type
_entity.pdbx_description
1 polymer ?
#
loop_
_entity_poly.entity_id
_entity_poly.type
_entity_poly.pdbx_seq_one_letter_code
_entity_poly.pdbx_strand_id
1 'polypeptide(L)' 'MRHTTIVRRSSAQTVAQLREELFSHILRSGMTAASIEQRRSWLDETMGYLAGRYGVEPGPLLDEVRRSAERFSHL' A
#
# COMPACT_ATOMS: atom_id res chain seq x y z
N MET A 1 3.18 -37.54 -3.92
CA MET A 1 2.07 -36.57 -3.95
C MET A 1 2.44 -35.41 -3.03
N ARG A 2 2.80 -34.24 -3.58
CA ARG A 2 3.14 -33.07 -2.75
C ARG A 2 1.85 -32.33 -2.42
N HIS A 3 1.45 -32.36 -1.16
CA HIS A 3 0.35 -31.56 -0.66
C HIS A 3 0.78 -30.09 -0.72
N THR A 4 0.31 -29.36 -1.73
CA THR A 4 0.48 -27.91 -1.79
C THR A 4 -0.47 -27.29 -0.77
N THR A 5 0.03 -27.04 0.44
CA THR A 5 -0.70 -26.26 1.44
C THR A 5 -0.83 -24.83 0.92
N ILE A 6 -1.99 -24.46 0.37
CA ILE A 6 -2.29 -23.08 0.03
C ILE A 6 -2.44 -22.33 1.35
N VAL A 7 -1.38 -21.64 1.79
CA VAL A 7 -1.44 -20.75 2.95
C VAL A 7 -2.32 -19.56 2.56
N ARG A 8 -3.59 -19.59 2.98
CA ARG A 8 -4.51 -18.46 2.82
C ARG A 8 -4.02 -17.33 3.73
N ARG A 9 -3.54 -16.24 3.12
CA ARG A 9 -3.02 -15.06 3.83
C ARG A 9 -4.15 -14.40 4.64
N SER A 10 -3.88 -14.01 5.89
CA SER A 10 -4.85 -13.24 6.68
C SER A 10 -4.88 -11.78 6.22
N SER A 11 -5.99 -11.09 6.46
CA SER A 11 -6.13 -9.66 6.14
C SER A 11 -5.06 -8.80 6.81
N ALA A 12 -4.72 -9.10 8.08
CA ALA A 12 -3.68 -8.40 8.82
C ALA A 12 -2.28 -8.55 8.19
N GLN A 13 -1.94 -9.74 7.70
CA GLN A 13 -0.68 -9.97 6.98
C GLN A 13 -0.66 -9.20 5.64
N THR A 14 -1.79 -9.12 4.95
CA THR A 14 -1.92 -8.34 3.72
C THR A 14 -1.73 -6.84 3.99
N VAL A 15 -2.33 -6.29 5.06
CA VAL A 15 -2.12 -4.87 5.46
C VAL A 15 -0.65 -4.57 5.74
N ALA A 16 0.02 -5.44 6.51
CA ALA A 16 1.43 -5.24 6.87
C ALA A 16 2.33 -5.13 5.63
N GLN A 17 2.14 -6.03 4.66
CA GLN A 17 2.93 -6.06 3.44
C GLN A 17 2.63 -4.88 2.51
N LEU A 18 1.35 -4.52 2.35
CA LEU A 18 0.96 -3.33 1.59
C LEU A 18 1.60 -2.07 2.18
N ARG A 19 1.60 -1.93 3.52
CA ARG A 19 2.25 -0.81 4.21
C ARG A 19 3.77 -0.81 4.02
N GLU A 20 4.44 -1.94 4.21
CA GLU A 20 5.89 -2.05 4.03
C GLU A 20 6.31 -1.67 2.60
N GLU A 21 5.60 -2.18 1.60
CA GLU A 21 5.89 -1.88 0.20
C GLU A 21 5.61 -0.41 -0.13
N LEU A 22 4.50 0.16 0.36
CA LEU A 22 4.17 1.58 0.17
C LEU A 22 5.22 2.49 0.83
N PHE A 23 5.63 2.20 2.06
CA PHE A 23 6.62 3.00 2.76
C PHE A 23 7.99 2.93 2.08
N SER A 24 8.37 1.77 1.56
CA SER A 24 9.57 1.63 0.73
C SER A 24 9.51 2.52 -0.52
N HIS A 25 8.35 2.63 -1.17
CA HIS A 25 8.16 3.52 -2.32
C HIS A 25 8.22 5.00 -1.92
N ILE A 26 7.62 5.39 -0.80
CA ILE A 26 7.69 6.77 -0.28
C ILE A 26 9.15 7.15 0.00
N LEU A 27 9.91 6.27 0.66
CA LEU A 27 11.30 6.54 1.04
C LEU A 27 12.26 6.63 -0.17
N ARG A 28 12.01 5.86 -1.24
CA ARG A 28 12.88 5.83 -2.42
C ARG A 28 12.55 6.90 -3.46
N SER A 29 11.31 7.40 -3.49
CA SER A 29 10.84 8.30 -4.56
C SER A 29 11.24 9.76 -4.37
N GLY A 30 11.74 10.16 -3.20
CA GLY A 30 11.96 11.59 -2.90
C GLY A 30 10.67 12.41 -2.89
N MET A 31 9.51 11.74 -2.87
CA MET A 31 8.17 12.32 -2.94
C MET A 31 7.92 13.40 -1.87
N THR A 32 8.61 13.34 -0.73
CA THR A 32 8.48 14.34 0.34
C THR A 32 8.87 15.76 -0.10
N ALA A 33 9.65 15.93 -1.17
CA ALA A 33 10.01 17.22 -1.74
C ALA A 33 8.96 17.77 -2.75
N ALA A 34 7.96 16.97 -3.14
CA ALA A 34 6.94 17.36 -4.09
C ALA A 34 5.80 18.18 -3.43
N SER A 35 5.07 18.94 -4.25
CA SER A 35 3.88 19.66 -3.79
C SER A 35 2.81 18.71 -3.24
N ILE A 36 1.90 19.21 -2.40
CA ILE A 36 0.82 18.39 -1.81
C ILE A 36 -0.03 17.71 -2.90
N GLU A 37 -0.33 18.41 -3.98
CA GLU A 37 -1.13 17.87 -5.09
C GLU A 37 -0.42 16.71 -5.80
N GLN A 38 0.87 16.88 -6.12
CA GLN A 38 1.69 15.83 -6.72
C GLN A 38 1.81 14.61 -5.79
N ARG A 39 2.00 14.86 -4.49
CA ARG A 39 2.06 13.79 -3.48
C ARG A 39 0.74 13.01 -3.39
N ARG A 40 -0.41 13.68 -3.53
CA ARG A 40 -1.73 13.02 -3.54
C ARG A 40 -1.94 12.18 -4.79
N SER A 41 -1.66 12.72 -5.98
CA SER A 41 -1.75 11.98 -7.24
C SER A 41 -0.87 10.74 -7.21
N TRP A 42 0.37 10.88 -6.73
CA TRP A 42 1.30 9.76 -6.59
C TRP A 42 0.75 8.69 -5.63
N LEU A 43 0.16 9.10 -4.52
CA LEU A 43 -0.40 8.16 -3.54
C LEU A 43 -1.61 7.42 -4.12
N ASP A 44 -2.48 8.10 -4.86
CA ASP A 44 -3.63 7.50 -5.54
C ASP A 44 -3.19 6.43 -6.55
N GLU A 45 -2.21 6.76 -7.41
CA GLU A 45 -1.64 5.84 -8.39
C GLU A 45 -0.99 4.63 -7.70
N THR A 46 -0.21 4.87 -6.63
CA THR A 46 0.49 3.79 -5.91
C THR A 46 -0.49 2.87 -5.20
N MET A 47 -1.55 3.40 -4.58
CA MET A 47 -2.61 2.60 -3.98
C MET A 47 -3.32 1.72 -5.01
N GLY A 48 -3.58 2.24 -6.21
CA GLY A 48 -4.16 1.46 -7.32
C GLY A 48 -3.23 0.33 -7.79
N TYR A 49 -1.93 0.62 -7.93
CA TYR A 49 -0.93 -0.40 -8.24
C TYR A 49 -0.88 -1.51 -7.18
N LEU A 50 -0.87 -1.14 -5.90
CA LEU A 50 -0.83 -2.09 -4.79
C LEU A 50 -2.11 -2.95 -4.71
N ALA A 51 -3.28 -2.35 -4.94
CA ALA A 51 -4.55 -3.07 -5.01
C ALA A 51 -4.51 -4.18 -6.08
N GLY A 52 -4.09 -3.83 -7.31
CA GLY A 52 -3.96 -4.79 -8.40
C GLY A 52 -2.91 -5.87 -8.14
N ARG A 53 -1.75 -5.49 -7.56
CA ARG A 53 -0.67 -6.42 -7.23
C ARG A 53 -1.06 -7.48 -6.20
N TYR A 54 -1.80 -7.07 -5.17
CA TYR A 54 -2.20 -7.98 -4.07
C TYR A 54 -3.58 -8.62 -4.30
N GLY A 55 -4.27 -8.29 -5.40
CA GLY A 55 -5.63 -8.77 -5.67
C GLY A 55 -6.62 -8.31 -4.60
N VAL A 56 -6.47 -7.08 -4.12
CA VAL A 56 -7.26 -6.51 -3.05
C VAL A 56 -8.23 -5.49 -3.64
N GLU A 57 -9.51 -5.70 -3.39
CA GLU A 57 -10.54 -4.75 -3.78
C GLU A 57 -10.49 -3.46 -2.92
N PRO A 58 -10.87 -2.30 -3.49
CA PRO A 58 -11.10 -1.08 -2.74
C PRO A 58 -12.01 -1.33 -1.52
N GLY A 59 -11.62 -0.81 -0.36
CA GLY A 59 -12.38 -1.00 0.88
C GLY A 59 -11.56 -0.79 2.15
N PRO A 60 -12.09 -1.23 3.31
CA PRO A 60 -11.54 -0.86 4.62
C PRO A 60 -10.06 -1.20 4.81
N LEU A 61 -9.60 -2.28 4.18
CA LEU A 61 -8.21 -2.73 4.21
C LEU A 61 -7.28 -1.71 3.52
N LEU A 62 -7.60 -1.32 2.29
CA LEU A 62 -6.82 -0.31 1.56
C LEU A 62 -6.96 1.07 2.19
N ASP A 63 -8.11 1.41 2.77
CA ASP A 63 -8.28 2.66 3.50
C ASP A 63 -7.37 2.73 4.73
N GLU A 64 -7.15 1.61 5.44
CA GLU A 64 -6.22 1.54 6.56
C GLU A 64 -4.77 1.78 6.12
N VAL A 65 -4.36 1.15 5.01
CA VAL A 65 -3.04 1.33 4.41
C VAL A 65 -2.86 2.80 3.99
N ARG A 66 -3.86 3.39 3.32
CA ARG A 66 -3.86 4.78 2.87
C ARG A 66 -3.71 5.75 4.05
N ARG A 67 -4.56 5.64 5.07
CA ARG A 67 -4.48 6.50 6.27
C ARG A 67 -3.12 6.41 6.95
N SER A 68 -2.51 5.23 6.95
CA SER A 68 -1.17 5.03 7.51
C SER A 68 -0.11 5.79 6.70
N ALA A 69 -0.22 5.77 5.37
CA ALA A 69 0.70 6.47 4.47
C ALA A 69 0.53 7.99 4.51
N GLU A 70 -0.70 8.49 4.58
CA GLU A 70 -0.99 9.92 4.73
C GLU A 70 -0.33 10.48 5.99
N ARG A 71 -0.50 9.79 7.13
CA ARG A 71 0.16 10.16 8.40
C ARG A 71 1.70 10.13 8.30
N PHE A 72 2.26 9.11 7.66
CA PHE A 72 3.70 8.97 7.52
C PHE A 72 4.33 10.05 6.61
N SER A 73 3.62 10.44 5.55
CA SER A 73 4.11 11.39 4.54
C SER A 73 3.66 12.83 4.76
N HIS A 74 3.03 13.12 5.90
CA HIS A 74 2.46 14.42 6.24
C HIS A 74 1.54 14.96 5.13
N LEU A 75 0.57 14.13 4.73
CA LEU A 75 -0.51 14.44 3.78
C LEU A 75 -1.89 14.52 4.45
#